data_AF-A0A8E0S4L1-F1
#
_entry.id   AF-A0A8E0S4L1-F1
#
_cell.length_a   1.000
_cell.length_b   1.000
_cell.length_c   1.000
_cell.angle_alpha   90.00
_cell.angle_beta   90.00
_cell.angle_gamma   90.00
#
_symmetry.space_group_name_H-M   'P 1'
#
loop_
_entity.id
_entity.type
_entity.pdbx_description
1 polymer ?
#
loop_
_entity_poly.entity_id
_entity_poly.type
_entity_poly.pdbx_seq_one_letter_code
_entity_poly.pdbx_strand_id
1 'polypeptide(L)'
;MRGTSEATERLLEPLDIRVALKPIGTLSFALFNDKDHVNHYEQSRVVYDISCMGCDKEYIDKTSKLMRTRLSEHKLALKRADPRSQV
;
A
#
# COMPACT_ATOMS: atom_id res chain seq x y z
N MET A 1 4.13 23.58 18.02
CA MET A 1 3.77 25.01 18.03
C MET A 1 2.74 25.23 19.12
N ARG A 2 3.11 25.86 20.23
CA ARG A 2 2.16 26.27 21.30
C ARG A 2 1.95 27.78 21.20
N GLY A 3 0.70 28.23 21.25
CA GLY A 3 0.35 29.66 21.33
C GLY A 3 0.25 30.42 20.01
N THR A 4 0.73 29.88 18.87
CA THR A 4 0.65 30.57 17.57
C THR A 4 -0.76 30.57 16.97
N SER A 5 -1.52 29.49 17.17
CA SER A 5 -2.92 29.39 16.74
C SER A 5 -3.82 30.41 17.43
N GLU A 6 -3.69 30.51 18.76
CA GLU A 6 -4.47 31.45 19.58
C GLU A 6 -4.10 32.91 19.27
N ALA A 7 -2.82 33.19 19.07
CA ALA A 7 -2.36 34.53 18.69
C ALA A 7 -2.90 34.95 17.31
N THR A 8 -2.97 34.02 16.36
CA THR A 8 -3.49 34.30 15.00
C THR A 8 -5.01 34.48 15.00
N GLU A 9 -5.75 33.68 15.78
CA GLU A 9 -7.19 33.87 15.96
C GLU A 9 -7.52 35.23 16.58
N ARG A 10 -6.84 35.61 17.67
CA ARG A 10 -7.03 36.91 18.34
C ARG A 10 -6.75 38.12 17.45
N LEU A 11 -5.75 38.01 16.57
CA LEU A 11 -5.41 39.10 15.64
C LEU A 11 -6.47 39.30 14.56
N LEU A 12 -7.19 38.25 14.19
CA LEU A 12 -8.14 38.23 13.07
C LEU A 12 -9.60 38.37 13.51
N GLU A 13 -9.88 38.19 14.80
CA GLU A 13 -11.19 38.39 15.43
C GLU A 13 -11.81 39.77 15.14
N PRO A 14 -11.09 40.92 15.25
CA PRO A 14 -11.68 42.24 14.98
C PRO A 14 -12.09 42.46 13.52
N LEU A 15 -11.59 41.62 12.61
CA LEU A 15 -11.91 41.66 11.18
C LEU A 15 -13.06 40.70 10.82
N ASP A 16 -13.66 40.03 11.81
CA ASP A 16 -14.68 38.99 11.64
C ASP A 16 -14.21 37.80 10.76
N ILE A 17 -12.91 37.50 10.82
CA ILE A 17 -12.29 36.40 10.05
C ILE A 17 -12.10 35.20 10.98
N ARG A 18 -12.78 34.09 10.66
CA ARG A 18 -12.61 32.82 11.37
C ARG A 18 -11.41 32.04 10.82
N VAL A 19 -10.51 31.62 11.71
CA VAL A 19 -9.33 30.81 11.38
C VAL A 19 -9.61 29.36 11.73
N ALA A 20 -9.27 28.43 10.83
CA ALA A 20 -9.28 27.01 11.12
C ALA A 20 -7.87 26.45 10.88
N LEU A 21 -7.27 25.84 11.90
CA LEU A 21 -5.95 25.22 11.79
C LEU A 21 -6.08 23.71 11.60
N LYS A 22 -5.41 23.18 10.56
CA LYS A 22 -5.25 21.75 10.35
C LYS A 22 -3.86 21.32 10.82
N PRO A 23 -3.73 20.41 11.80
CA PRO A 23 -2.43 19.89 12.18
C PRO A 23 -1.79 19.10 11.02
N ILE A 24 -0.48 19.24 10.87
CA ILE A 24 0.31 18.61 9.79
C ILE A 24 0.27 17.07 9.86
N GLY A 25 0.14 16.52 11.07
CA GLY A 25 0.02 15.08 11.29
C GLY A 25 -0.86 14.78 12.49
N THR A 26 -1.43 13.58 12.51
CA THR A 26 -2.16 13.05 13.65
C THR A 26 -1.23 12.15 14.48
N LEU A 27 -1.58 11.93 15.75
CA LEU A 27 -0.90 10.92 16.57
C LEU A 27 -0.90 9.55 15.86
N SER A 28 -1.97 9.24 15.13
CA SER A 28 -2.05 8.03 14.33
C SER A 28 -1.01 7.98 13.21
N PHE A 29 -0.77 9.11 12.52
CA PHE A 29 0.29 9.17 11.50
C PHE A 29 1.68 8.91 12.10
N ALA A 30 1.93 9.42 13.32
CA ALA A 30 3.21 9.21 14.01
C ALA A 30 3.40 7.77 14.53
N LEU A 31 2.33 7.08 14.94
CA LEU A 31 2.41 5.77 15.59
C LEU A 31 2.04 4.57 14.68
N PHE A 32 1.18 4.76 13.68
CA PHE A 32 0.67 3.66 12.85
C PHE A 32 1.42 3.50 11.53
N ASN A 33 2.35 4.39 11.21
CA ASN A 33 3.27 4.19 10.09
C ASN A 33 4.25 3.04 10.35
N ASP A 34 4.40 2.59 11.60
CA ASP A 34 5.29 1.51 12.04
C ASP A 34 4.68 0.10 11.94
N LYS A 35 3.63 -0.12 11.13
CA LYS A 35 3.33 -1.51 10.76
C LYS A 35 4.50 -2.01 9.92
N ASP A 36 5.20 -3.04 10.40
CA ASP A 36 6.30 -3.66 9.68
C ASP A 36 5.85 -3.99 8.25
N HIS A 37 6.44 -3.29 7.28
CA HIS A 37 6.18 -3.57 5.88
C HIS A 37 6.68 -4.98 5.58
N VAL A 38 5.74 -5.93 5.43
CA VAL A 38 6.06 -7.29 5.01
C VAL A 38 6.44 -7.26 3.54
N ASN A 39 7.63 -7.77 3.23
CA ASN A 39 8.11 -7.91 1.86
C ASN A 39 7.06 -8.61 0.99
N HIS A 40 6.81 -8.11 -0.22
CA HIS A 40 5.84 -8.67 -1.16
C HIS A 40 5.95 -10.20 -1.34
N TYR A 41 7.17 -10.74 -1.34
CA TYR A 41 7.40 -12.18 -1.50
C TYR A 41 7.03 -13.03 -0.27
N GLU A 42 6.87 -12.39 0.88
CA GLU A 42 6.51 -12.99 2.16
C GLU A 42 5.02 -12.75 2.53
N GLN A 43 4.27 -12.09 1.66
CA GLN A 43 2.84 -11.91 1.84
C GLN A 43 2.07 -13.18 1.46
N SER A 44 0.93 -13.39 2.14
CA SER A 44 -0.04 -14.46 1.86
C SER A 44 -1.44 -13.84 1.77
N ARG A 45 -2.40 -14.54 1.17
CA ARG A 45 -3.77 -14.04 0.93
C ARG A 45 -3.81 -12.79 0.05
N VAL A 46 -2.87 -12.70 -0.88
CA VAL A 46 -2.77 -11.61 -1.87
C VAL A 46 -3.23 -12.08 -3.26
N VAL A 47 -3.72 -11.15 -4.05
CA VAL A 47 -3.84 -11.29 -5.50
C VAL A 47 -2.49 -10.92 -6.10
N TYR A 48 -2.03 -11.67 -7.10
CA TYR A 48 -0.81 -11.34 -7.83
C TYR A 48 -1.03 -11.52 -9.33
N ASP A 49 -0.22 -10.81 -10.10
CA ASP A 49 -0.14 -10.90 -11.56
C ASP A 49 1.27 -11.33 -12.00
N ILE A 50 1.34 -12.01 -13.15
CA ILE A 50 2.58 -12.30 -13.87
C ILE A 50 2.37 -11.88 -15.32
N SER A 51 3.13 -10.88 -15.76
CA SER A 51 3.06 -10.36 -17.14
C SER A 51 3.85 -11.20 -18.13
N CYS A 52 3.28 -11.37 -19.32
CA CYS A 52 3.94 -11.98 -20.47
C CYS A 52 4.97 -11.00 -21.07
N MET A 53 6.25 -11.40 -21.12
CA MET A 53 7.27 -10.59 -21.81
C MET A 53 7.12 -10.77 -23.33
N GLY A 54 6.30 -9.92 -23.95
CA GLY A 54 6.08 -9.88 -25.40
C GLY A 54 4.63 -10.03 -25.84
N CYS A 55 3.67 -10.05 -24.92
CA CYS A 55 2.26 -10.01 -25.23
C CYS A 55 1.45 -9.28 -24.15
N ASP A 56 0.30 -8.72 -24.50
CA ASP A 56 -0.57 -7.96 -23.57
C ASP A 56 -1.39 -8.88 -22.64
N LYS A 57 -0.84 -10.05 -22.29
CA LYS A 57 -1.49 -11.03 -21.42
C LYS A 57 -0.86 -11.02 -20.03
N GLU A 58 -1.73 -11.17 -19.04
CA GLU A 58 -1.36 -11.27 -17.63
C GLU A 58 -2.04 -12.49 -17.02
N TYR A 59 -1.27 -13.29 -16.28
CA TYR A 59 -1.81 -14.35 -15.44
C TYR A 59 -2.09 -13.78 -14.05
N ILE A 60 -3.37 -13.71 -13.67
CA ILE A 60 -3.81 -13.15 -12.39
C ILE A 60 -4.43 -14.26 -11.54
N ASP A 61 -3.96 -14.41 -10.31
CA ASP A 61 -4.47 -15.44 -9.40
C ASP A 61 -4.40 -15.00 -7.92
N LYS A 62 -5.10 -15.73 -7.05
CA LYS A 62 -5.08 -15.54 -5.60
C LYS A 62 -4.25 -16.63 -4.94
N THR A 63 -3.42 -16.24 -3.98
CA THR A 63 -2.65 -17.20 -3.19
C THR A 63 -3.01 -17.15 -1.71
N SER A 64 -3.32 -18.31 -1.12
CA SER A 64 -3.33 -18.47 0.34
C SER A 64 -1.94 -18.78 0.91
N LYS A 65 -1.00 -19.22 0.08
CA LYS A 65 0.41 -19.46 0.44
C LYS A 65 1.24 -18.18 0.34
N LEU A 66 2.47 -18.23 0.85
CA LEU A 66 3.46 -17.18 0.62
C LEU A 66 3.70 -16.97 -0.88
N MET A 67 3.80 -15.71 -1.30
CA MET A 67 4.02 -15.34 -2.69
C MET A 67 5.26 -16.02 -3.31
N ARG A 68 6.38 -16.10 -2.56
CA ARG A 68 7.59 -16.83 -2.99
C ARG A 68 7.33 -18.31 -3.33
N THR A 69 6.46 -18.96 -2.58
CA THR A 69 6.11 -20.37 -2.76
C THR A 69 5.28 -20.54 -4.02
N ARG A 70 4.28 -19.68 -4.24
CA ARG A 70 3.49 -19.72 -5.48
C ARG A 70 4.31 -19.42 -6.72
N LEU A 71 5.21 -18.45 -6.67
CA LEU A 71 6.07 -18.17 -7.82
C LEU A 71 6.95 -19.37 -8.18
N SER A 72 7.44 -20.10 -7.17
CA SER A 72 8.24 -21.32 -7.38
C SER A 72 7.42 -22.46 -7.98
N GLU A 73 6.20 -22.65 -7.48
CA GLU A 73 5.24 -23.64 -8.01
C GLU A 73 4.84 -23.32 -9.45
N HIS A 74 4.53 -22.06 -9.74
CA HIS A 74 4.18 -21.61 -11.09
C HIS A 74 5.34 -21.81 -12.07
N LYS A 75 6.57 -21.45 -11.69
CA LYS A 75 7.78 -21.73 -12.50
C LYS A 75 7.95 -23.23 -12.78
N LEU A 76 7.65 -24.09 -11.80
CA LEU A 76 7.71 -25.54 -11.98
C LEU A 76 6.59 -26.05 -12.90
N ALA A 77 5.39 -25.48 -12.82
CA ALA A 77 4.26 -25.82 -13.68
C ALA A 77 4.51 -25.42 -15.14
N LEU A 78 5.10 -24.24 -15.38
CA LEU A 78 5.57 -23.81 -16.69
C LEU A 78 6.59 -24.79 -17.28
N LYS A 79 7.58 -25.24 -16.48
CA LYS A 79 8.56 -26.26 -16.91
C LYS A 79 7.92 -27.61 -17.27
N ARG A 80 6.77 -27.93 -16.67
CA ARG A 80 5.99 -29.14 -16.96
C ARG A 80 4.99 -28.96 -18.10
N ALA A 81 4.91 -27.76 -18.68
CA ALA A 81 3.89 -27.38 -19.65
C ALA A 81 2.46 -27.63 -19.14
N ASP A 82 2.20 -27.36 -17.86
CA ASP A 82 0.85 -27.43 -17.30
C ASP A 82 -0.04 -26.38 -18.00
N PRO A 83 -1.13 -26.78 -18.68
CA PRO A 83 -1.98 -25.87 -19.44
C PRO A 83 -2.67 -24.81 -18.56
N ARG A 84 -2.80 -25.05 -17.25
CA ARG A 84 -3.43 -24.11 -16.31
C ARG A 84 -2.50 -23.00 -15.85
N SER A 85 -1.19 -23.18 -16.01
CA SER A 85 -0.17 -22.22 -15.58
C SER A 85 0.44 -21.44 -16.73
N GLN A 86 -0.09 -21.58 -17.95
CA GLN A 86 0.35 -20.82 -19.11
C GLN A 86 -0.19 -19.38 -19.02
N VAL A 87 0.66 -18.41 -19.38
CA VAL A 87 0.33 -16.97 -19.51
C VAL A 87 -0.13 -16.68 -20.94
#